data_AF-A0A1C5NG11-F1
#
_entry.id   AF-A0A1C5NG11-F1
#
_cell.length_a   1.000
_cell.length_b   1.000
_cell.length_c   1.000
_cell.angle_alpha   90.00
_cell.angle_beta   90.00
_cell.angle_gamma   90.00
#
_symmetry.space_group_name_H-M   'P 1'
#
loop_
_entity.id
_entity.type
_entity.pdbx_description
1 polymer ?
#
loop_
_entity_poly.entity_id
_entity_poly.type
_entity_poly.pdbx_seq_one_letter_code
_entity_poly.pdbx_strand_id
1 'polypeptide(L)'
;MKFKAASRETVVKRLRKRIELQEESSKRVNMEAWRNALYKRSEYDELTGVLNRRGIRKYMVQAFSDAKAVGNKFAVLIIDVDFFKEYNDTYGHVAGDEFLLAIGGS
;
A
#
# COMPACT_ATOMS: atom_id res chain seq x y z
N MET A 1 53.89 -28.52 -9.61
CA MET A 1 53.55 -27.51 -8.58
C MET A 1 52.73 -26.33 -9.17
N LYS A 2 51.57 -26.58 -9.83
CA LYS A 2 50.76 -25.53 -10.53
C LYS A 2 49.25 -25.51 -10.21
N PHE A 3 48.78 -26.29 -9.24
CA PHE A 3 47.33 -26.43 -8.95
C PHE A 3 46.71 -25.40 -7.98
N LYS A 4 47.51 -24.56 -7.29
CA LYS A 4 46.97 -23.63 -6.27
C LYS A 4 46.41 -22.31 -6.82
N ALA A 5 46.88 -21.82 -7.97
CA ALA A 5 46.49 -20.50 -8.49
C ALA A 5 45.12 -20.49 -9.20
N ALA A 6 44.87 -21.45 -10.09
CA ALA A 6 43.61 -21.57 -10.82
C ALA A 6 42.39 -21.83 -9.90
N SER A 7 42.62 -22.49 -8.76
CA SER A 7 41.61 -22.73 -7.73
C SER A 7 41.21 -21.43 -7.02
N ARG A 8 42.17 -20.58 -6.64
CA ARG A 8 41.89 -19.27 -6.00
C ARG A 8 41.09 -18.35 -6.90
N GLU A 9 41.45 -18.26 -8.18
CA GLU A 9 40.77 -17.39 -9.13
C GLU A 9 39.33 -17.84 -9.39
N THR A 10 39.09 -19.15 -9.46
CA THR A 10 37.75 -19.74 -9.57
C THR A 10 36.91 -19.47 -8.32
N VAL A 11 37.50 -19.60 -7.13
CA VAL A 11 36.82 -19.32 -5.86
C VAL A 11 36.45 -17.83 -5.77
N VAL A 12 37.36 -16.92 -6.09
CA VAL A 12 37.09 -15.47 -6.10
C VAL A 12 35.99 -15.11 -7.10
N LYS A 13 36.00 -15.71 -8.30
CA LYS A 13 34.95 -15.48 -9.31
C LYS A 13 33.56 -15.93 -8.83
N ARG A 14 33.48 -17.07 -8.13
CA ARG A 14 32.21 -17.57 -7.56
C ARG A 14 31.71 -16.70 -6.41
N LEU A 15 32.61 -16.23 -5.54
CA LEU A 15 32.26 -15.35 -4.42
C LEU A 15 31.71 -14.01 -4.94
N ARG A 16 32.36 -13.39 -5.93
CA ARG A 16 31.88 -12.16 -6.57
C ARG A 16 30.48 -12.33 -7.16
N LYS A 17 30.26 -13.42 -7.91
CA LYS A 17 28.95 -13.72 -8.49
C LYS A 17 27.87 -13.92 -7.42
N ARG A 18 28.21 -14.49 -6.27
CA ARG A 18 27.27 -14.70 -5.15
C ARG A 18 26.93 -13.40 -4.42
N ILE A 19 27.91 -12.49 -4.26
CA ILE A 19 27.67 -11.13 -3.74
C ILE A 19 26.74 -10.37 -4.67
N GLU A 20 27.00 -10.39 -5.97
CA GLU A 20 26.18 -9.72 -6.99
C GLU A 20 24.72 -10.24 -6.98
N LEU A 21 24.54 -11.57 -6.92
CA LEU A 21 23.21 -12.19 -6.78
C LEU A 21 22.51 -11.81 -5.47
N GLN A 22 23.27 -11.68 -4.37
CA GLN A 22 22.73 -11.27 -3.07
C GLN A 22 22.32 -9.79 -3.07
N GLU A 23 23.07 -8.93 -3.73
CA GLU A 23 22.72 -7.52 -3.93
C GLU A 23 21.48 -7.37 -4.80
N GLU A 24 21.39 -8.13 -5.90
CA GLU A 24 20.24 -8.07 -6.81
C GLU A 24 18.95 -8.58 -6.13
N SER A 25 19.04 -9.67 -5.36
CA SER A 25 17.90 -10.16 -4.58
C SER A 25 17.46 -9.16 -3.51
N SER A 26 18.40 -8.54 -2.79
CA SER A 26 18.11 -7.47 -1.83
C SER A 26 17.43 -6.27 -2.48
N LYS A 27 17.92 -5.84 -3.66
CA LYS A 27 17.30 -4.77 -4.45
C LYS A 27 15.87 -5.11 -4.86
N ARG A 28 15.61 -6.35 -5.31
CA ARG A 28 14.26 -6.80 -5.69
C ARG A 28 13.30 -6.80 -4.51
N VAL A 29 13.73 -7.31 -3.35
CA VAL A 29 12.92 -7.29 -2.12
C VAL A 29 12.58 -5.85 -1.71
N ASN A 30 13.58 -4.97 -1.72
CA ASN A 30 13.36 -3.56 -1.40
C ASN A 30 12.42 -2.88 -2.40
N MET A 31 12.58 -3.14 -3.70
CA MET A 31 11.71 -2.60 -4.74
C MET A 31 10.26 -3.06 -4.56
N GLU A 32 10.04 -4.33 -4.21
CA GLU A 32 8.71 -4.85 -3.95
C GLU A 32 8.10 -4.23 -2.69
N ALA A 33 8.89 -4.02 -1.64
CA ALA A 33 8.44 -3.30 -0.44
C ALA A 33 8.04 -1.85 -0.75
N TRP A 34 8.86 -1.13 -1.52
CA TRP A 34 8.56 0.23 -1.98
C TRP A 34 7.31 0.29 -2.85
N ARG A 35 7.19 -0.66 -3.78
CA ARG A 35 6.00 -0.81 -4.62
C ARG A 35 4.75 -1.03 -3.76
N ASN A 36 4.80 -1.94 -2.80
CA ASN A 36 3.68 -2.19 -1.88
C ASN A 36 3.34 -0.99 -0.99
N ALA A 37 4.35 -0.24 -0.53
CA ALA A 37 4.13 0.98 0.23
C ALA A 37 3.45 2.07 -0.62
N LEU A 38 3.89 2.24 -1.87
CA LEU A 38 3.25 3.15 -2.83
C LEU A 38 1.82 2.72 -3.16
N TYR A 39 1.58 1.41 -3.33
CA TYR A 39 0.23 0.88 -3.55
C TYR A 39 -0.68 1.19 -2.37
N LYS A 40 -0.24 0.91 -1.14
CA LYS A 40 -1.01 1.24 0.07
C LYS A 40 -1.29 2.73 0.13
N ARG A 41 -0.28 3.59 -0.02
CA ARG A 41 -0.47 5.05 -0.01
C ARG A 41 -1.41 5.54 -1.11
N SER A 42 -1.55 4.80 -2.22
CA SER A 42 -2.47 5.16 -3.30
C SER A 42 -3.94 4.78 -3.05
N GLU A 43 -4.24 3.90 -2.10
CA GLU A 43 -5.59 3.36 -1.85
C GLU A 43 -6.27 3.87 -0.57
N TYR A 44 -5.53 4.53 0.31
CA TYR A 44 -6.04 5.11 1.55
C TYR A 44 -6.08 6.65 1.50
N ASP A 45 -7.01 7.24 2.23
CA ASP A 45 -7.08 8.67 2.51
C ASP A 45 -6.01 9.04 3.54
N GLU A 46 -5.27 10.12 3.31
CA GLU A 46 -4.12 10.48 4.17
C GLU A 46 -4.55 11.05 5.52
N LEU A 47 -5.74 11.66 5.61
CA LEU A 47 -6.25 12.22 6.86
C LEU A 47 -6.86 11.11 7.73
N THR A 48 -7.85 10.39 7.20
CA THR A 48 -8.69 9.49 7.99
C THR A 48 -8.24 8.03 7.98
N GLY A 49 -7.31 7.65 7.10
CA GLY A 49 -6.84 6.27 6.96
C GLY A 49 -7.86 5.30 6.35
N VAL A 50 -9.07 5.75 6.02
CA VAL A 50 -10.08 4.93 5.32
C VAL A 50 -9.68 4.72 3.85
N LEU A 51 -10.36 3.82 3.15
CA LEU A 51 -10.15 3.68 1.71
C LEU A 51 -10.52 4.98 0.99
N ASN A 52 -9.61 5.49 0.17
CA ASN A 52 -9.93 6.58 -0.73
C ASN A 52 -10.79 6.07 -1.90
N ARG A 53 -11.20 6.97 -2.80
CA ARG A 53 -12.05 6.65 -3.95
C ARG A 53 -11.49 5.51 -4.82
N ARG A 54 -10.17 5.39 -4.96
CA ARG A 54 -9.53 4.31 -5.72
C ARG A 54 -9.63 2.99 -4.96
N GLY A 55 -9.31 3.00 -3.66
CA GLY A 55 -9.43 1.84 -2.77
C GLY A 55 -10.86 1.30 -2.73
N ILE A 56 -11.84 2.17 -2.51
CA ILE A 56 -13.28 1.83 -2.49
C ILE A 56 -13.69 1.17 -3.81
N ARG A 57 -13.33 1.74 -4.96
CA ARG A 57 -13.72 1.18 -6.27
C ARG A 57 -13.20 -0.24 -6.46
N LYS A 58 -11.93 -0.47 -6.12
CA LYS A 58 -11.30 -1.80 -6.23
C LYS A 58 -12.00 -2.81 -5.32
N TYR A 59 -12.24 -2.42 -4.07
CA TYR A 59 -12.93 -3.26 -3.09
C TYR A 59 -14.38 -3.58 -3.52
N MET A 60 -15.13 -2.58 -3.97
CA MET A 60 -16.52 -2.73 -4.41
C MET A 60 -16.66 -3.70 -5.60
N VAL A 61 -15.75 -3.63 -6.59
CA VAL A 61 -15.79 -4.55 -7.74
C VAL A 61 -15.63 -5.99 -7.29
N GLN A 62 -14.70 -6.25 -6.37
CA GLN A 62 -14.48 -7.58 -5.81
C GLN A 62 -15.70 -8.03 -4.98
N ALA A 63 -16.14 -7.21 -4.03
CA ALA A 63 -17.27 -7.53 -3.15
C ALA A 63 -18.57 -7.79 -3.91
N PHE A 64 -18.83 -7.04 -4.98
CA PHE A 64 -19.97 -7.27 -5.86
C PHE A 64 -19.87 -8.59 -6.63
N SER A 65 -18.69 -8.90 -7.17
CA SER A 65 -18.44 -10.16 -7.86
C SER A 65 -18.66 -11.35 -6.93
N ASP A 66 -18.16 -11.28 -5.70
CA ASP A 66 -18.28 -12.33 -4.71
C ASP A 66 -19.74 -12.53 -4.29
N ALA A 67 -20.46 -11.44 -4.01
CA ALA A 67 -21.88 -11.49 -3.68
C ALA A 67 -22.70 -12.11 -4.83
N LYS A 68 -22.41 -11.73 -6.08
CA LYS A 68 -23.05 -12.29 -7.28
C LYS A 68 -22.78 -13.78 -7.44
N ALA A 69 -21.57 -14.25 -7.15
CA ALA A 69 -21.19 -15.65 -7.32
C ALA A 69 -21.96 -16.60 -6.37
N VAL A 70 -22.30 -16.12 -5.17
CA VAL A 70 -23.04 -16.90 -4.16
C VAL A 70 -24.52 -16.53 -4.05
N GLY A 71 -25.02 -15.64 -4.93
CA GLY A 71 -26.43 -15.20 -4.93
C GLY A 71 -26.82 -14.29 -3.77
N ASN A 72 -25.85 -13.65 -3.10
CA ASN A 72 -26.10 -12.73 -1.99
C ASN A 72 -26.48 -11.33 -2.48
N LYS A 73 -27.25 -10.62 -1.65
CA LYS A 73 -27.55 -9.19 -1.86
C LYS A 73 -26.31 -8.34 -1.58
N PHE A 74 -26.15 -7.29 -2.36
CA PHE A 74 -25.10 -6.28 -2.20
C PHE A 74 -25.74 -4.90 -2.06
N ALA A 75 -25.23 -4.08 -1.15
CA ALA A 75 -25.71 -2.72 -0.91
C ALA A 75 -24.52 -1.77 -0.74
N VAL A 76 -24.74 -0.49 -1.06
CA VAL A 76 -23.76 0.59 -0.88
C VAL A 76 -24.43 1.69 -0.08
N LEU A 77 -23.76 2.16 0.97
CA LEU A 77 -24.17 3.33 1.74
C LEU A 77 -23.28 4.51 1.35
N ILE A 78 -23.89 5.66 1.07
CA ILE A 78 -23.21 6.93 0.86
C ILE A 78 -23.60 7.82 2.03
N ILE A 79 -22.60 8.36 2.72
CA ILE A 79 -22.75 9.21 3.91
C ILE A 79 -22.14 10.56 3.58
N ASP A 80 -22.82 11.63 3.97
CA ASP A 80 -22.34 13.01 3.88
C ASP A 80 -22.52 13.68 5.24
N VAL A 81 -21.66 14.66 5.54
CA VAL A 81 -21.72 15.42 6.80
C VAL A 81 -22.46 16.72 6.54
N ASP A 82 -23.67 16.81 7.09
CA ASP A 82 -24.49 18.01 6.96
C ASP A 82 -23.79 19.24 7.57
N PHE A 83 -23.92 20.39 6.90
CA PHE A 83 -23.39 21.68 7.36
C PHE A 83 -21.87 21.72 7.65
N PHE A 84 -21.08 20.77 7.10
CA PHE A 84 -19.64 20.69 7.40
C PHE A 84 -18.85 21.97 7.05
N LYS A 85 -19.29 22.71 6.03
CA LYS A 85 -18.70 24.01 5.69
C LYS A 85 -18.93 25.05 6.80
N GLU A 86 -20.14 25.17 7.33
CA GLU A 86 -20.47 26.11 8.41
C GLU A 86 -19.73 25.77 9.70
N TYR A 87 -19.56 24.47 9.96
CA TYR A 87 -18.70 24.00 11.05
C TYR A 87 -17.25 24.46 10.86
N ASN A 88 -16.67 24.25 9.67
CA ASN A 88 -15.30 24.71 9.36
C ASN A 88 -15.16 26.23 9.44
N ASP A 89 -16.16 26.98 8.97
CA ASP A 89 -16.16 28.45 9.02
C ASP A 89 -16.26 28.96 10.47
N THR A 90 -16.86 28.19 11.38
CA THR A 90 -17.04 28.54 12.80
C THR A 90 -15.85 28.12 13.67
N TYR A 91 -15.31 26.91 13.47
CA TYR A 91 -14.32 26.28 14.35
C TYR A 91 -12.93 26.12 13.70
N GLY A 92 -12.82 26.45 12.41
CA GLY A 92 -11.58 26.32 11.63
C GLY A 92 -11.37 24.92 11.06
N HIS A 93 -10.57 24.85 9.99
CA HIS A 93 -10.30 23.60 9.27
C HIS A 93 -9.64 22.51 10.13
N VAL A 94 -8.81 22.88 11.11
CA VAL A 94 -8.18 21.90 12.01
C VAL A 94 -9.23 21.15 12.84
N ALA A 95 -10.26 21.85 13.34
CA ALA A 95 -11.37 21.22 14.05
C ALA A 95 -12.22 20.34 13.11
N GLY A 96 -12.32 20.71 11.83
CA GLY A 96 -12.92 19.89 10.79
C GLY A 96 -12.16 18.59 10.55
N ASP A 97 -10.84 18.68 10.47
CA ASP A 97 -9.96 17.51 10.31
C ASP A 97 -10.08 16.56 11.51
N GLU A 98 -10.09 17.10 12.74
CA GLU A 98 -10.36 16.33 13.97
C GLU A 98 -11.73 15.65 13.95
N PHE A 99 -12.77 16.35 13.47
CA PHE A 99 -14.10 15.78 13.30
C PHE A 99 -14.09 14.61 12.31
N LEU A 100 -13.46 14.78 11.14
CA LEU A 100 -13.35 13.72 10.12
C LEU A 100 -12.56 12.52 10.64
N LEU A 101 -11.49 12.76 11.39
CA LEU A 101 -10.73 11.70 12.08
C LEU A 101 -11.62 10.92 13.06
N ALA A 102 -12.46 11.60 13.83
CA ALA A 102 -13.35 10.97 14.81
C ALA A 102 -14.41 10.05 14.18
N ILE A 103 -14.87 10.34 12.96
CA ILE A 103 -15.92 9.56 12.29
C ILE A 103 -15.41 8.60 11.20
N GLY A 104 -14.20 8.83 10.68
CA GLY A 104 -13.65 8.11 9.53
C GLY A 104 -12.94 6.81 9.91
N GLY A 105 -11.88 6.88 10.72
CA GLY A 105 -11.03 5.73 11.00
C GLY A 105 -10.05 5.96 12.13
N SER A 106 -9.74 4.90 12.88
CA SER A 106 -8.78 4.86 14.00
C SER A 106 -7.36 4.53 13.54
#